data_AF-A0AA40YEI4-F1
#
_entry.id   AF-A0AA40YEI4-F1
#
_cell.length_a   1.000
_cell.length_b   1.000
_cell.length_c   1.000
_cell.angle_alpha   90.00
_cell.angle_beta   90.00
_cell.angle_gamma   90.00
#
_symmetry.space_group_name_H-M   'P 1'
#
loop_
_entity.id
_entity.type
_entity.pdbx_description
1 polymer ?
#
loop_
_entity_poly.entity_id
_entity_poly.type
_entity_poly.pdbx_seq_one_letter_code
_entity_poly.pdbx_strand_id
1 'polypeptide(L)'
;MRALGVETTTPPPVPAPSAERCPAAHPDDPTPCGGPVVVTVLDRHTAGVTGCEHHGARLLASVDGARVVPLPTAPEGVATRVFKTADSTPPYAWEKRGERR
;
A
#
# COMPACT_ATOMS: atom_id res chain seq x y z
N MET A 1 33.54 33.10 1.40
CA MET A 1 32.63 32.14 0.74
C MET A 1 32.94 30.75 1.29
N ARG A 2 32.11 30.21 2.19
CA ARG A 2 32.27 28.85 2.74
C ARG A 2 31.15 27.98 2.17
N ALA A 3 31.51 26.89 1.49
CA ALA A 3 30.56 25.88 1.03
C ALA A 3 30.11 25.03 2.22
N LEU A 4 28.79 24.91 2.43
CA LEU A 4 28.22 23.93 3.33
C LEU A 4 28.21 22.58 2.60
N GLY A 5 28.91 21.60 3.15
CA GLY A 5 28.88 20.23 2.66
C GLY A 5 27.49 19.64 2.84
N VAL A 6 26.89 19.17 1.76
CA VAL A 6 25.72 18.30 1.81
C VAL A 6 26.23 16.88 2.05
N GLU A 7 26.17 16.43 3.30
CA GLU A 7 26.39 15.03 3.61
C GLU A 7 25.13 14.27 3.22
N THR A 8 25.18 13.55 2.10
CA THR A 8 24.13 12.62 1.69
C THR A 8 24.10 11.50 2.72
N THR A 9 23.23 11.63 3.73
CA THR A 9 22.94 10.54 4.65
C THR A 9 22.21 9.44 3.86
N THR A 10 22.92 8.36 3.58
CA THR A 10 22.32 7.13 3.06
C THR A 10 21.26 6.68 4.06
N PRO A 11 19.97 6.59 3.67
CA PRO A 11 18.96 6.07 4.58
C PRO A 11 19.33 4.65 5.01
N PRO A 12 19.00 4.25 6.25
CA PRO A 12 19.25 2.88 6.70
C PRO A 12 18.62 1.89 5.71
N PRO A 13 19.21 0.70 5.52
CA PRO A 13 18.59 -0.31 4.68
C PRO A 13 17.17 -0.57 5.19
N VAL A 14 16.18 -0.30 4.34
CA VAL A 14 14.81 -0.77 4.61
C VAL A 14 14.91 -2.29 4.81
N PRO A 15 14.36 -2.85 5.90
CA PRO A 15 14.39 -4.29 6.09
C PRO A 15 13.78 -4.94 4.86
N ALA A 16 14.49 -5.91 4.27
CA ALA A 16 13.92 -6.76 3.23
C ALA A 16 12.62 -7.36 3.78
N PRO A 17 11.53 -7.42 3.00
CA PRO A 17 10.29 -8.00 3.50
C PRO A 17 10.57 -9.44 3.92
N SER A 18 10.22 -9.78 5.17
CA SER A 18 10.12 -11.17 5.61
C SER A 18 9.24 -11.92 4.60
N ALA A 19 9.46 -13.23 4.46
CA ALA A 19 8.64 -14.13 3.64
C ALA A 19 7.19 -14.27 4.13
N GLU A 20 6.68 -13.27 4.84
CA GLU A 20 5.32 -13.11 5.31
C GLU A 20 4.51 -12.34 4.27
N ARG A 21 3.29 -12.81 4.06
CA ARG A 21 2.27 -12.15 3.24
C ARG A 21 2.15 -10.66 3.59
N CYS A 22 1.89 -9.80 2.60
CA CYS A 22 1.60 -8.38 2.87
C CYS A 22 0.41 -8.27 3.85
N PRO A 23 0.47 -7.43 4.90
CA PRO A 23 -0.65 -7.31 5.84
C PRO A 23 -1.96 -6.85 5.18
N ALA A 24 -1.86 -6.02 4.12
CA ALA A 24 -3.01 -5.59 3.34
C ALA A 24 -3.48 -6.61 2.28
N ALA A 25 -2.74 -7.70 2.04
CA ALA A 25 -3.17 -8.72 1.07
C ALA A 25 -4.27 -9.58 1.68
N HIS A 26 -5.44 -9.61 1.04
CA HIS A 26 -6.53 -10.53 1.40
C HIS A 26 -6.03 -11.99 1.43
N PRO A 27 -6.43 -12.85 2.38
CA PRO A 27 -6.01 -14.26 2.48
C PRO A 27 -6.02 -15.02 1.14
N ASP A 28 -7.00 -14.75 0.28
CA ASP A 28 -7.14 -15.41 -1.03
C ASP A 28 -6.43 -14.69 -2.18
N ASP A 29 -5.81 -13.53 -1.96
CA ASP A 29 -5.02 -12.83 -2.99
C ASP A 29 -3.66 -13.52 -3.18
N PRO A 30 -3.42 -14.19 -4.33
CA PRO A 30 -2.16 -14.90 -4.56
C PRO A 30 -1.06 -13.98 -5.10
N THR A 31 -1.37 -12.71 -5.39
CA THR A 31 -0.43 -11.84 -6.09
C THR A 31 0.71 -11.40 -5.19
N PRO A 32 1.95 -11.34 -5.73
CA PRO A 32 3.10 -10.88 -4.97
C PRO A 32 2.97 -9.39 -4.63
N CYS A 33 3.73 -8.96 -3.62
CA CYS A 33 3.85 -7.54 -3.29
C CYS A 33 4.40 -6.74 -4.48
N GLY A 34 3.91 -5.51 -4.66
CA GLY A 34 4.45 -4.56 -5.64
C GLY A 34 5.60 -3.70 -5.11
N GLY A 35 6.14 -4.00 -3.93
CA GLY A 35 7.16 -3.19 -3.27
C GLY A 35 7.03 -3.19 -1.74
N PRO A 36 7.71 -2.24 -1.05
CA PRO A 36 7.65 -2.12 0.40
C PRO A 36 6.27 -1.67 0.90
N VAL A 37 6.02 -1.84 2.19
CA VAL A 37 4.86 -1.28 2.89
C VAL A 37 5.03 0.24 3.00
N VAL A 38 4.10 1.00 2.43
CA VAL A 38 4.22 2.46 2.26
C VAL A 38 2.93 3.23 2.53
N VAL A 39 1.80 2.54 2.72
CA VAL A 39 0.50 3.18 3.01
C VAL A 39 -0.20 2.49 4.17
N THR A 40 -1.17 3.19 4.77
CA THR A 40 -2.20 2.62 5.63
C THR A 40 -3.56 2.83 4.97
N VAL A 41 -4.35 1.77 4.83
CA VAL A 41 -5.76 1.85 4.46
C VAL A 41 -6.57 1.87 5.73
N LEU A 42 -7.37 2.91 5.92
CA LEU A 42 -8.23 3.13 7.07
C LEU A 42 -9.68 2.88 6.64
N ASP A 43 -10.41 2.07 7.39
CA ASP A 43 -11.85 1.91 7.19
C ASP A 43 -12.64 3.16 7.64
N ARG A 44 -13.96 3.12 7.45
CA ARG A 44 -14.90 4.17 7.91
C ARG A 44 -14.85 4.44 9.42
N HIS A 45 -14.35 3.50 10.22
CA HIS A 45 -14.20 3.59 11.67
C HIS A 45 -12.76 3.93 12.10
N THR A 46 -11.86 4.20 11.13
CA THR A 46 -10.44 4.49 11.35
C THR A 46 -9.62 3.31 11.88
N ALA A 47 -10.10 2.08 11.76
CA ALA A 47 -9.26 0.90 11.90
C ALA A 47 -8.35 0.78 10.65
N GLY A 48 -7.06 0.51 10.88
CA GLY A 48 -6.04 0.62 9.83
C GLY A 48 -5.26 -0.66 9.58
N VAL A 49 -4.94 -0.90 8.31
CA VAL A 49 -4.00 -1.96 7.88
C VAL A 49 -2.93 -1.35 6.98
N THR A 50 -1.67 -1.64 7.27
CA THR A 50 -0.53 -1.17 6.46
C THR A 50 -0.32 -2.08 5.25
N GLY A 51 0.07 -1.50 4.11
CA GLY A 51 0.25 -2.25 2.87
C GLY A 51 1.25 -1.63 1.91
N CYS A 52 1.67 -2.44 0.92
CA CYS A 52 2.35 -1.93 -0.27
C CYS A 52 1.36 -1.21 -1.21
N GLU A 53 1.85 -0.50 -2.23
CA GLU A 53 0.97 0.21 -3.17
C GLU A 53 -0.05 -0.74 -3.83
N HIS A 54 0.39 -1.93 -4.22
CA HIS A 54 -0.43 -2.94 -4.92
C HIS A 54 -1.57 -3.49 -4.04
N HIS A 55 -1.23 -4.07 -2.89
CA HIS A 55 -2.24 -4.64 -2.00
C HIS A 55 -3.06 -3.56 -1.28
N GLY A 56 -2.47 -2.40 -1.01
CA GLY A 56 -3.20 -1.24 -0.50
C GLY A 56 -4.30 -0.77 -1.46
N ALA A 57 -4.03 -0.74 -2.77
CA ALA A 57 -5.04 -0.36 -3.77
C ALA A 57 -6.18 -1.38 -3.86
N ARG A 58 -5.88 -2.68 -3.83
CA ARG A 58 -6.89 -3.75 -3.85
C ARG A 58 -7.76 -3.75 -2.59
N LEU A 59 -7.15 -3.54 -1.43
CA LEU A 59 -7.88 -3.41 -0.17
C LEU A 59 -8.78 -2.18 -0.19
N LEU A 60 -8.24 -1.01 -0.61
CA LEU A 60 -9.00 0.23 -0.74
C LEU A 60 -10.20 0.08 -1.67
N ALA A 61 -10.04 -0.59 -2.81
CA ALA A 61 -11.13 -0.85 -3.76
C ALA A 61 -12.24 -1.76 -3.20
N SER A 62 -11.97 -2.51 -2.13
CA SER A 62 -12.85 -3.56 -1.62
C SER A 62 -13.52 -3.22 -0.28
N VAL A 63 -13.15 -2.09 0.35
CA VAL A 63 -13.71 -1.68 1.65
C VAL A 63 -14.49 -0.37 1.47
N ASP A 64 -15.80 -0.44 1.71
CA ASP A 64 -16.67 0.73 1.61
C ASP A 64 -16.30 1.82 2.62
N GLY A 65 -16.28 3.07 2.16
CA GLY A 65 -15.90 4.23 2.96
C GLY A 65 -14.44 4.25 3.42
N ALA A 66 -13.57 3.40 2.87
CA ALA A 66 -12.15 3.40 3.21
C ALA A 66 -11.41 4.60 2.59
N ARG A 67 -10.32 4.99 3.24
CA ARG A 67 -9.38 6.01 2.75
C ARG A 67 -7.95 5.52 2.88
N VAL A 68 -7.07 6.02 2.02
CA VAL A 68 -5.63 5.73 2.07
C VAL A 68 -4.86 6.93 2.61
N VAL A 69 -3.89 6.66 3.47
CA VAL A 69 -2.92 7.65 3.96
C VAL A 69 -1.49 7.12 3.77
N PRO A 70 -0.51 7.99 3.43
CA PRO A 70 0.88 7.57 3.30
C PRO A 70 1.52 7.33 4.67
N LEU A 71 2.48 6.41 4.76
CA LEU A 71 3.35 6.32 5.94
C LEU A 71 4.30 7.53 5.98
N PRO A 72 4.83 7.92 7.17
CA PRO A 72 5.70 9.08 7.30
C PRO A 72 6.98 9.04 6.44
N THR A 73 7.46 7.84 6.12
CA THR A 73 8.67 7.60 5.33
C THR A 73 8.37 7.27 3.87
N ALA A 74 7.10 7.32 3.46
CA ALA A 74 6.71 6.89 2.14
C ALA A 74 7.02 7.94 1.06
N PRO A 75 7.27 7.52 -0.19
CA PRO A 75 7.49 8.46 -1.29
C PRO A 75 6.32 9.43 -1.48
N GLU A 76 6.63 10.65 -1.88
CA GLU A 76 5.61 11.66 -2.15
C GLU A 76 4.59 11.16 -3.20
N GLY A 77 3.32 11.53 -2.98
CA GLY A 77 2.22 11.17 -3.87
C GLY A 77 1.82 9.70 -3.86
N VAL A 78 2.41 8.85 -3.00
CA VAL A 78 2.07 7.41 -2.93
C VAL A 78 0.59 7.17 -2.66
N ALA A 79 -0.02 7.92 -1.74
CA ALA A 79 -1.44 7.78 -1.43
C ALA A 79 -2.32 8.13 -2.63
N THR A 80 -1.94 9.15 -3.41
CA THR A 80 -2.63 9.52 -4.64
C THR A 80 -2.52 8.45 -5.72
N ARG A 81 -1.34 7.82 -5.89
CA ARG A 81 -1.17 6.69 -6.82
C ARG A 81 -2.05 5.52 -6.41
N VAL A 82 -2.02 5.14 -5.14
CA VAL A 82 -2.85 4.05 -4.60
C VAL A 82 -4.34 4.34 -4.79
N PHE A 83 -4.78 5.57 -4.50
CA PHE A 83 -6.16 5.98 -4.70
C PHE A 83 -6.61 5.86 -6.16
N LYS A 84 -5.79 6.35 -7.11
CA LYS A 84 -6.08 6.24 -8.56
C LYS A 84 -6.09 4.78 -9.04
N THR A 85 -5.19 3.96 -8.53
CA THR A 85 -5.16 2.53 -8.85
C THR A 85 -6.40 1.82 -8.30
N ALA A 86 -6.84 2.16 -7.07
CA ALA A 86 -8.04 1.59 -6.48
C ALA A 86 -9.31 1.94 -7.28
N ASP A 87 -9.44 3.20 -7.73
CA ASP A 87 -10.57 3.67 -8.55
C ASP A 87 -10.74 2.87 -9.87
N SER A 88 -9.63 2.35 -10.41
CA SER A 88 -9.63 1.51 -11.62
C SER A 88 -9.57 0.00 -11.32
N THR A 89 -9.55 -0.39 -10.04
CA THR A 89 -9.49 -1.80 -9.62
C THR A 89 -10.89 -2.28 -9.24
N PRO A 90 -11.36 -3.42 -9.80
CA PRO A 90 -12.61 -4.03 -9.32
C PRO A 90 -12.52 -4.39 -7.84
N PRO A 91 -13.59 -4.20 -7.05
CA PRO A 91 -13.68 -4.77 -5.71
C PRO A 91 -13.44 -6.29 -5.75
N TYR A 92 -12.79 -6.83 -4.72
CA TYR A 92 -12.48 -8.26 -4.59
C TYR A 92 -11.70 -8.82 -5.78
N ALA A 93 -10.69 -8.07 -6.27
CA ALA A 93 -9.90 -8.43 -7.46
C ALA A 93 -9.15 -9.78 -7.39
N TRP A 94 -9.15 -10.44 -6.23
CA TRP A 94 -8.62 -11.79 -6.02
C TRP A 94 -9.65 -12.90 -6.29
N GLU A 95 -10.95 -12.59 -6.34
CA GLU A 95 -11.97 -13.54 -6.75
C GLU A 95 -11.90 -13.80 -8.25
N LYS A 96 -11.99 -15.06 -8.67
CA LYS A 96 -12.12 -15.39 -10.09
C LYS A 96 -13.42 -14.78 -10.62
N ARG A 97 -13.35 -14.03 -11.73
CA ARG A 97 -14.56 -13.59 -12.46
C ARG A 97 -15.40 -14.82 -12.84
N GLY A 98 -16.50 -15.06 -12.14
CA GLY A 98 -17.43 -16.16 -12.40
C GLY A 98 -18.07 -16.79 -11.17
N GLU A 99 -17.53 -16.58 -9.97
CA GLU A 99 -17.99 -17.25 -8.74
C GLU A 99 -18.66 -16.27 -7.76
N ARG A 100 -19.62 -15.45 -8.23
CA ARG A 100 -20.52 -14.76 -7.28
C ARG A 100 -21.61 -15.73 -6.86
N ARG A 101 -21.51 -16.27 -5.64
CA ARG A 101 -22.64 -16.90 -4.95
C ARG A 101 -23.50 -15.84 -4.27
#